data_AF-A0A6G2D5U8-F1
#
_entry.id   AF-A0A6G2D5U8-F1
#
_cell.length_a   1.000
_cell.length_b   1.000
_cell.length_c   1.000
_cell.angle_alpha   90.00
_cell.angle_beta   90.00
_cell.angle_gamma   90.00
#
_symmetry.space_group_name_H-M   'P 1'
#
loop_
_entity.id
_entity.type
_entity.pdbx_description
1 polymer ?
#
loop_
_entity_poly.entity_id
_entity_poly.type
_entity_poly.pdbx_seq_one_letter_code
_entity_poly.pdbx_strand_id
1 'polypeptide(L)' 'MYYFIPFLESMNQSWQVDIVPWYQTTHRLEFDDVLHQIRIFKREG' A
#
# COMPACT_ATOMS: atom_id res chain seq x y z
N MET A 1 -18.70 10.86 4.29
CA MET A 1 -18.06 9.85 3.42
C MET A 1 -16.62 10.26 3.21
N TYR A 2 -15.67 9.40 3.54
CA TYR A 2 -14.23 9.70 3.45
C TYR A 2 -13.62 8.96 2.26
N TYR A 3 -12.76 9.64 1.50
CA TYR A 3 -12.04 9.09 0.36
C TYR A 3 -10.54 9.12 0.64
N PHE A 4 -9.86 8.01 0.34
CA PHE A 4 -8.42 7.85 0.51
C PHE A 4 -7.76 7.67 -0.85
N ILE A 5 -6.67 8.39 -1.09
CA ILE A 5 -5.85 8.27 -2.29
C ILE A 5 -4.47 7.80 -1.84
N PRO A 6 -4.18 6.49 -1.86
CA PRO A 6 -2.90 5.97 -1.41
C PRO A 6 -1.81 6.20 -2.44
N PHE A 7 -0.57 6.28 -1.98
CA PHE A 7 0.62 6.33 -2.84
C PHE A 7 1.33 4.98 -2.79
N LEU A 8 1.04 4.12 -3.78
CA LEU A 8 1.59 2.76 -3.88
C LEU A 8 2.63 2.70 -5.00
N GLU A 9 3.76 3.38 -4.83
CA GLU A 9 4.79 3.48 -5.85
C GLU A 9 5.51 2.14 -6.10
N SER A 10 5.79 1.83 -7.36
CA SER A 10 6.73 0.76 -7.71
C SER A 10 8.16 1.30 -7.68
N MET A 11 9.17 0.44 -7.59
CA MET A 11 10.56 0.91 -7.67
C MET A 11 10.93 1.45 -9.07
N ASN A 12 10.06 1.24 -10.06
CA ASN A 12 10.25 1.66 -11.45
C ASN A 12 9.45 2.94 -11.76
N GLN A 13 9.89 3.70 -12.76
CA GLN A 13 9.22 4.93 -13.25
C GLN A 13 7.85 4.67 -13.91
N SER A 14 7.34 3.45 -13.84
CA SER A 14 6.03 3.06 -14.34
C SER A 14 4.96 3.17 -13.26
N TRP A 15 3.76 3.56 -13.67
CA TRP A 15 2.53 3.49 -12.85
C TRP A 15 2.02 2.06 -12.60
N GLN A 16 2.83 1.04 -12.89
CA GLN A 16 2.50 -0.37 -12.71
C GLN A 16 3.17 -0.89 -11.45
N VAL A 17 2.46 -1.74 -10.69
CA VAL A 17 3.03 -2.40 -9.50
C VAL A 17 4.07 -3.45 -9.89
N ASP A 18 5.07 -3.64 -9.03
CA ASP A 18 6.08 -4.67 -9.23
C ASP A 18 5.46 -6.07 -9.05
N ILE A 19 5.60 -6.93 -10.05
CA ILE A 19 5.16 -8.34 -10.00
C ILE A 19 6.39 -9.18 -9.64
N VAL A 20 6.52 -9.50 -8.36
CA VAL A 20 7.64 -10.28 -7.83
C VAL A 20 7.16 -11.68 -7.43
N PRO A 21 7.78 -12.77 -7.92
CA PRO A 21 7.48 -14.12 -7.46
C PRO A 21 7.72 -14.26 -5.95
N TRP A 22 6.93 -15.09 -5.28
CA TRP A 22 6.96 -15.25 -3.82
C TRP A 22 8.34 -15.61 -3.25
N TYR A 23 9.19 -16.31 -4.02
CA TYR A 23 10.54 -16.71 -3.61
C TYR A 23 11.59 -15.60 -3.82
N GLN A 24 11.23 -14.49 -4.48
CA GLN A 24 12.07 -13.32 -4.71
C GLN A 24 11.60 -12.10 -3.90
N THR A 25 10.56 -12.24 -3.09
CA THR A 25 10.04 -11.16 -2.25
C THR A 25 11.12 -10.71 -1.27
N THR A 26 11.59 -9.48 -1.45
CA THR A 26 12.47 -8.80 -0.49
C THR A 26 11.62 -8.16 0.60
N HIS A 27 12.18 -8.02 1.81
CA HIS A 27 11.50 -7.28 2.88
C HIS A 27 11.41 -5.80 2.50
N ARG A 28 10.21 -5.37 2.08
CA ARG A 28 9.85 -3.98 1.82
C ARG A 28 8.84 -3.51 2.86
N LEU A 29 8.92 -2.23 3.24
CA LEU A 29 7.92 -1.60 4.10
C LEU A 29 6.66 -1.32 3.27
N GLU A 30 5.72 -2.27 3.30
CA GLU A 30 4.42 -2.14 2.62
C GLU A 30 3.34 -1.50 3.49
N PHE A 31 3.56 -1.44 4.80
CA PHE A 31 2.65 -0.78 5.72
C PHE A 31 2.82 0.73 5.65
N ASP A 32 1.71 1.44 5.48
CA ASP A 32 1.69 2.89 5.29
C ASP A 32 0.61 3.57 6.17
N ASP A 33 0.69 4.89 6.27
CA ASP A 33 -0.22 5.73 7.05
C ASP A 33 -1.67 5.63 6.56
N VAL A 34 -1.91 5.52 5.25
CA VAL A 34 -3.24 5.36 4.67
C VAL A 34 -3.87 4.03 5.11
N LEU A 35 -3.09 2.95 5.15
CA LEU A 35 -3.54 1.66 5.68
C LEU A 35 -3.92 1.77 7.17
N HIS A 36 -3.11 2.48 7.95
CA HIS A 36 -3.40 2.74 9.36
C HIS A 36 -4.71 3.53 9.54
N GLN A 37 -4.88 4.62 8.79
CA GLN A 37 -6.07 5.46 8.83
C GLN A 37 -7.31 4.67 8.45
N ILE A 38 -7.28 3.91 7.34
CA ILE A 38 -8.40 3.05 6.91
C ILE A 38 -8.80 2.08 8.03
N ARG A 39 -7.83 1.51 8.76
CA ARG A 39 -8.11 0.60 9.86
C ARG A 39 -8.83 1.30 11.02
N ILE A 40 -8.44 2.53 11.36
CA ILE A 40 -9.15 3.34 12.37
C ILE A 40 -10.57 3.63 11.91
N PHE A 41 -10.74 4.12 10.68
CA PHE A 41 -12.05 4.45 10.13
C PHE A 41 -13.00 3.22 10.06
N LYS A 42 -12.47 2.03 9.78
CA LYS A 42 -13.25 0.78 9.83
C LYS A 42 -13.62 0.33 11.24
N ARG A 43 -12.83 0.70 12.25
CA ARG A 43 -13.03 0.29 13.64
C ARG A 43 -14.06 1.18 14.34
N GLU A 44 -14.01 2.48 14.08
CA GLU A 44 -14.85 3.49 14.73
C GLU A 44 -16.15 3.79 13.94
N GLY A 45 -16.34 3.12 12.80
CA GLY A 45 -17.50 3.27 11.92
C GLY A 45 -18.67 2.36 12.27
#